data_AF-A0A0K2E291-F1
#
_entry.id   AF-A0A0K2E291-F1
#
_cell.length_a   1.000
_cell.length_b   1.000
_cell.length_c   1.000
_cell.angle_alpha   90.00
_cell.angle_beta   90.00
_cell.angle_gamma   90.00
#
_symmetry.space_group_name_H-M   'P 1'
#
loop_
_entity.id
_entity.type
_entity.pdbx_description
1 polymer ?
#
loop_
_entity_poly.entity_id
_entity_poly.type
_entity_poly.pdbx_seq_one_letter_code
_entity_poly.pdbx_strand_id
1 'polypeptide(L)' 'MLISYNGHEIDFNQAHSISVEGDEIIFHNDKKRDHVLKLGSEYTEVAEDVTEYIAGCYQKGFKKLNLTAYLASSPIL' A
#
# COMPACT_ATOMS: atom_id res chain seq x y z
N MET A 1 -8.33 -7.29 -0.10
CA MET A 1 -7.59 -7.40 1.18
C MET A 1 -7.71 -6.06 1.88
N LEU A 2 -7.94 -6.03 3.19
CA LEU A 2 -8.02 -4.77 3.96
C LEU A 2 -6.61 -4.38 4.44
N ILE A 3 -6.10 -3.24 3.98
CA ILE A 3 -4.79 -2.71 4.34
C ILE A 3 -5.01 -1.65 5.42
N SER A 4 -4.36 -1.81 6.58
CA SER A 4 -4.34 -0.79 7.63
C SER A 4 -3.01 -0.05 7.65
N TYR A 5 -3.06 1.28 7.60
CA TYR A 5 -1.91 2.16 7.63
C TYR A 5 -2.21 3.47 8.38
N ASN A 6 -1.44 3.76 9.43
CA ASN A 6 -1.53 4.96 10.27
C ASN A 6 -2.95 5.27 10.76
N GLY A 7 -3.71 4.24 11.11
CA GLY A 7 -5.10 4.36 11.57
C GLY A 7 -6.15 4.46 10.45
N HIS A 8 -5.73 4.45 9.18
CA HIS A 8 -6.60 4.39 8.02
C HIS A 8 -6.71 2.98 7.47
N GLU A 9 -7.84 2.68 6.82
CA GLU A 9 -8.08 1.41 6.15
C GLU A 9 -8.37 1.62 4.66
N ILE A 10 -7.72 0.80 3.82
CA ILE A 10 -7.90 0.78 2.37
C ILE A 10 -8.32 -0.63 1.96
N ASP A 11 -9.43 -0.74 1.23
CA ASP A 11 -9.87 -2.02 0.67
C ASP A 11 -9.24 -2.23 -0.71
N PHE A 12 -8.14 -2.99 -0.74
CA PHE A 12 -7.42 -3.32 -1.95
C PHE A 12 -8.27 -4.07 -2.98
N ASN A 13 -9.36 -4.74 -2.57
CA ASN A 13 -10.24 -5.42 -3.54
C ASN A 13 -10.99 -4.44 -4.46
N GLN A 14 -11.06 -3.17 -4.07
CA GLN A 14 -11.73 -2.14 -4.85
C GLN A 14 -10.78 -1.49 -5.86
N ALA A 15 -9.47 -1.73 -5.74
CA ALA A 15 -8.47 -1.23 -6.67
C ALA A 15 -8.39 -2.15 -7.90
N HIS A 16 -8.30 -1.57 -9.10
CA HIS A 16 -8.02 -2.33 -10.32
C HIS A 16 -6.55 -2.23 -10.75
N SER A 17 -5.86 -1.14 -10.36
CA SER A 17 -4.42 -0.97 -10.53
C SER A 17 -3.81 -0.19 -9.37
N ILE A 18 -2.49 -0.22 -9.30
CA ILE A 18 -1.66 0.48 -8.32
C ILE A 18 -0.55 1.22 -9.07
N SER A 19 -0.18 2.41 -8.60
CA SER A 19 0.96 3.17 -9.10
C SER A 19 1.68 3.87 -7.95
N VAL A 20 2.89 4.35 -8.23
CA VAL A 20 3.74 5.09 -7.28
C VAL A 20 4.04 6.47 -7.84
N GLU A 21 3.84 7.50 -7.03
CA GLU A 21 4.23 8.88 -7.33
C GLU A 21 4.99 9.47 -6.13
N GLY A 22 6.33 9.41 -6.18
CA GLY A 22 7.18 9.87 -5.08
C GLY A 22 7.00 9.01 -3.83
N ASP A 23 6.53 9.60 -2.74
CA ASP A 23 6.22 8.89 -1.48
C ASP A 23 4.75 8.44 -1.40
N GLU A 24 4.00 8.54 -2.50
CA GLU A 24 2.59 8.18 -2.56
C GLU A 24 2.39 6.87 -3.30
N ILE A 25 1.59 5.99 -2.70
CA ILE A 25 1.01 4.83 -3.38
C ILE A 25 -0.43 5.17 -3.73
N ILE A 26 -0.76 5.07 -5.01
CA ILE A 26 -2.08 5.38 -5.54
C ILE A 26 -2.80 4.09 -5.93
N PHE A 27 -3.95 3.86 -5.33
CA PHE A 27 -4.85 2.75 -5.65
C PHE A 27 -5.96 3.26 -6.55
N HIS A 28 -5.89 2.92 -7.84
CA HIS A 28 -6.86 3.39 -8.82
C HIS A 28 -8.16 2.56 -8.79
N ASN A 29 -9.30 3.25 -8.85
CA ASN A 29 -10.61 2.63 -8.79
C ASN A 29 -11.48 3.03 -9.99
N ASP A 30 -11.97 2.06 -10.77
CA ASP A 30 -12.78 2.32 -11.97
C ASP A 30 -14.12 3.00 -11.64
N LYS A 31 -14.63 2.78 -10.43
CA LYS A 31 -16.00 3.16 -10.02
C LYS A 31 -16.05 4.14 -8.85
N LYS A 32 -14.91 4.44 -8.25
CA LYS A 32 -14.79 5.36 -7.09
C LYS A 32 -13.60 6.27 -7.29
N ARG A 33 -13.39 7.17 -6.33
CA ARG A 33 -12.16 7.96 -6.29
C ARG A 33 -10.98 7.07 -5.97
N ASP A 34 -9.84 7.43 -6.54
CA ASP A 34 -8.56 6.85 -6.18
C ASP A 34 -8.30 7.04 -4.68
N HIS A 35 -7.65 6.04 -4.09
CA HIS A 35 -7.16 6.11 -2.72
C HIS A 35 -5.67 6.38 -2.76
N VAL A 36 -5.23 7.42 -2.07
CA VAL A 36 -3.83 7.79 -1.95
C VAL A 36 -3.35 7.42 -0.56
N LEU A 37 -2.29 6.62 -0.49
CA LEU A 37 -1.56 6.30 0.73
C LEU A 37 -0.22 7.03 0.69
N LYS A 38 -0.06 8.01 1.58
CA LYS A 38 1.20 8.75 1.74
C LYS A 38 2.10 7.99 2.71
N LEU A 39 3.19 7.41 2.21
CA LEU A 39 4.15 6.70 3.05
C LEU A 39 4.95 7.68 3.91
N GLY A 40 5.27 8.86 3.38
CA GLY A 40 6.19 9.82 3.98
C GLY A 40 7.52 9.82 3.22
N SER A 41 8.14 10.99 3.13
CA SER A 41 9.33 11.25 2.30
C SER A 41 10.49 10.28 2.53
N GLU A 42 10.63 9.75 3.74
CA GLU A 42 11.66 8.79 4.13
C GLU A 42 11.50 7.42 3.45
N TYR A 43 10.33 7.14 2.86
CA TYR A 43 10.03 5.89 2.17
C TYR A 43 9.97 6.04 0.64
N THR A 44 10.36 7.20 0.08
CA THR A 44 10.32 7.45 -1.37
C THR A 44 11.09 6.38 -2.17
N GLU A 45 12.27 5.98 -1.68
CA GLU A 45 13.14 5.02 -2.38
C GLU A 45 12.62 3.58 -2.32
N VAL A 46 11.73 3.26 -1.38
CA VAL A 46 11.18 1.92 -1.17
C VAL A 46 9.69 1.83 -1.53
N ALA A 47 9.10 2.89 -2.08
CA ALA A 47 7.66 2.93 -2.37
C ALA A 47 7.24 1.84 -3.36
N GLU A 48 8.07 1.57 -4.39
CA GLU A 48 7.86 0.47 -5.34
C GLU A 48 7.90 -0.90 -4.64
N ASP A 49 8.93 -1.17 -3.82
CA ASP A 49 9.05 -2.42 -3.04
C ASP A 49 7.84 -2.64 -2.12
N VAL A 50 7.29 -1.56 -1.55
CA VAL A 50 6.08 -1.62 -0.73
C VAL A 50 4.87 -2.04 -1.58
N THR A 51 4.74 -1.54 -2.81
CA THR A 51 3.66 -2.00 -3.71
C THR A 51 3.80 -3.47 -4.09
N GLU A 52 5.02 -3.95 -4.35
CA GLU A 52 5.29 -5.37 -4.62
C GLU A 52 4.92 -6.24 -3.42
N TYR A 53 5.26 -5.80 -2.20
CA TYR A 53 4.90 -6.49 -0.98
C TYR A 53 3.38 -6.57 -0.79
N ILE A 54 2.65 -5.47 -1.03
CA ILE A 54 1.18 -5.43 -0.98
C ILE A 54 0.60 -6.42 -1.99
N ALA A 55 1.06 -6.38 -3.24
CA ALA A 55 0.59 -7.26 -4.31
C ALA A 55 0.88 -8.74 -3.99
N GLY A 56 2.07 -9.05 -3.48
CA GLY A 56 2.46 -10.40 -3.06
C GLY A 56 1.61 -10.94 -1.91
N CYS A 57 1.27 -10.11 -0.92
CA CYS A 57 0.34 -10.49 0.15
C CYS A 57 -1.05 -10.81 -0.41
N TYR A 58 -1.54 -9.98 -1.34
CA TYR A 58 -2.84 -10.19 -1.98
C TYR A 58 -2.87 -11.51 -2.77
N GLN A 59 -1.85 -11.76 -3.59
CA GLN A 59 -1.73 -13.00 -4.38
C GLN A 59 -1.66 -14.25 -3.50
N LYS A 60 -1.02 -14.17 -2.33
CA LYS A 60 -0.99 -15.26 -1.33
C LYS A 60 -2.32 -15.43 -0.60
N GLY A 61 -3.33 -14.61 -0.87
CA GLY A 61 -4.68 -14.73 -0.32
C GLY A 61 -4.88 -14.08 1.04
N PHE A 62 -3.94 -13.22 1.49
CA PHE A 62 -4.08 -12.51 2.75
C PHE A 62 -5.36 -11.67 2.76
N LYS A 63 -6.08 -11.71 3.89
CA LYS A 63 -7.34 -10.96 4.05
C LYS A 63 -7.10 -9.58 4.66
N LYS A 64 -6.07 -9.46 5.50
CA LYS A 64 -5.67 -8.23 6.18
C LYS A 64 -4.17 -8.04 6.06
N LEU A 65 -3.74 -6.79 5.93
CA LEU A 65 -2.34 -6.38 5.91
C LEU A 65 -2.16 -5.19 6.85
N ASN A 66 -1.28 -5.32 7.85
CA ASN A 66 -0.88 -4.19 8.68
C ASN A 66 0.39 -3.56 8.12
N LEU A 67 0.24 -2.53 7.29
CA LEU A 67 1.35 -1.91 6.60
C LEU A 67 2.21 -1.05 7.53
N THR A 68 1.60 -0.41 8.53
CA THR A 68 2.35 0.33 9.56
C THR A 68 3.33 -0.57 10.30
N ALA A 69 2.89 -1.77 10.70
CA ALA A 69 3.76 -2.72 11.38
C ALA A 69 4.91 -3.21 10.47
N TYR A 70 4.61 -3.45 9.19
CA TYR A 70 5.63 -3.83 8.20
C TYR A 70 6.72 -2.77 8.07
N LEU A 71 6.33 -1.52 7.80
CA LEU A 71 7.27 -0.41 7.62
C LEU A 71 8.07 -0.09 8.87
N ALA A 72 7.49 -0.25 10.06
CA ALA A 72 8.22 -0.08 11.33
C ALA A 72 9.24 -1.21 11.61
N SER A 73 9.09 -2.37 10.97
CA SER A 73 9.92 -3.56 11.20
C SER A 73 10.97 -3.81 10.11
N SER A 74 10.75 -3.28 8.91
CA SER A 74 11.71 -3.32 7.82
C SER A 74 12.71 -2.16 8.01
N PRO A 75 14.01 -2.44 8.23
CA PRO A 75 15.02 -1.39 8.09
C PRO A 75 14.88 -0.87 6.66
N ILE A 76 14.68 0.44 6.51
CA ILE A 76 14.78 1.12 5.22
C ILE A 76 16.14 0.69 4.63
N LEU A 77 16.11 -0.05 3.52
CA LEU A 77 17.28 -0.67 2.88
C LEU A 77 18.30 0.40 2.48
#